data_AF-A0A1I8HS13-F1
#
_entry.id   AF-A0A1I8HS13-F1
#
_cell.length_a   1.000
_cell.length_b   1.000
_cell.length_c   1.000
_cell.angle_alpha   90.00
_cell.angle_beta   90.00
_cell.angle_gamma   90.00
#
_symmetry.space_group_name_H-M   'P 1'
#
loop_
_entity.id
_entity.type
_entity.pdbx_description
1 polymer ?
#
loop_
_entity_poly.entity_id
_entity_poly.type
_entity_poly.pdbx_seq_one_letter_code
_entity_poly.pdbx_strand_id
1 'polypeptide(L)' 'MALIVSLRSLDGLEGKSDRILKVTFRGNTQTTSPVASSRFQCYFGQQFQWPVGRPIDEADSLEIRAYNYSKILNN' A
#
# COMPACT_ATOMS: atom_id res chain seq x y z
N MET A 1 -15.18 -15.81 0.11
CA MET A 1 -15.18 -14.46 0.72
C MET A 1 -13.83 -13.81 0.43
N ALA A 2 -13.73 -12.49 0.41
CA ALA A 2 -12.45 -11.79 0.19
C ALA A 2 -12.36 -10.53 1.05
N LEU A 3 -11.17 -10.21 1.53
CA LEU A 3 -10.87 -8.89 2.08
C LEU A 3 -10.51 -7.97 0.92
N ILE A 4 -11.22 -6.85 0.82
CA ILE A 4 -11.03 -5.84 -0.23
C ILE A 4 -10.60 -4.55 0.46
N VAL A 5 -9.45 -4.02 0.06
CA VAL A 5 -8.89 -2.77 0.59
C VAL A 5 -8.71 -1.79 -0.56
N SER A 6 -9.44 -0.67 -0.53
CA SER A 6 -9.34 0.39 -1.52
C SER A 6 -8.52 1.55 -0.96
N LEU A 7 -7.30 1.72 -1.46
CA LEU A 7 -6.39 2.79 -1.04
C LEU A 7 -6.53 3.98 -1.99
N ARG A 8 -7.06 5.09 -1.47
CA ARG A 8 -7.35 6.29 -2.25
C ARG A 8 -6.15 7.22 -2.35
N SER A 9 -5.78 7.84 -1.23
CA SER A 9 -4.67 8.78 -1.14
C SER A 9 -3.87 8.57 0.15
N LEU A 10 -2.61 8.98 0.11
CA LEU A 10 -1.79 9.27 1.28
C LEU A 10 -1.48 10.75 1.29
N ASP A 11 -1.81 11.39 2.41
CA ASP A 11 -1.67 12.82 2.65
C ASP A 11 -0.70 13.06 3.81
N GLY A 12 -0.14 14.27 3.91
CA GLY A 12 0.81 14.62 4.96
C GLY A 12 2.21 14.05 4.75
N LEU A 13 2.55 13.73 3.50
CA LEU A 13 3.90 13.27 3.14
C LEU A 13 4.84 14.48 3.01
N GLU A 14 6.01 14.38 3.62
CA GLU A 14 7.07 15.38 3.47
C GLU A 14 7.98 15.05 2.29
N GLY A 15 8.33 16.07 1.51
CA GLY A 15 9.29 15.98 0.42
C GLY A 15 8.74 15.49 -0.91
N LYS A 16 9.58 15.51 -1.95
CA LYS A 16 9.26 15.10 -3.32
C LYS A 16 10.01 13.83 -3.67
N SER A 17 9.36 12.69 -3.53
CA SER A 17 9.91 11.36 -3.88
C SER A 17 8.78 10.48 -4.39
N ASP A 18 9.05 9.64 -5.39
CA ASP A 18 8.09 8.61 -5.78
C ASP A 18 7.79 7.72 -4.57
N ARG A 19 6.57 7.22 -4.47
CA ARG A 19 6.14 6.38 -3.35
C ARG A 19 5.69 5.02 -3.83
N ILE A 20 5.99 4.02 -3.02
CA ILE A 20 5.50 2.66 -3.22
C ILE A 20 4.83 2.19 -1.94
N LEU A 21 3.65 1.59 -2.06
CA LEU A 21 2.96 1.00 -0.93
C LEU A 21 3.13 -0.51 -0.93
N LYS A 22 3.36 -1.05 0.26
CA LYS A 22 3.26 -2.48 0.54
C LYS A 22 2.13 -2.70 1.51
N VAL A 23 1.17 -3.51 1.11
CA VAL A 23 0.02 -3.87 1.94
C VAL A 23 0.10 -5.36 2.22
N THR A 24 0.12 -5.72 3.49
CA THR A 24 0.30 -7.09 3.95
C THR A 24 -0.91 -7.52 4.76
N PHE A 25 -1.52 -8.64 4.36
CA PHE A 25 -2.60 -9.26 5.10
C PHE A 25 -2.32 -10.76 5.25
N ARG A 26 -2.33 -11.26 6.50
CA ARG A 26 -2.02 -12.67 6.82
C ARG A 26 -0.70 -13.17 6.18
N GLY A 27 0.34 -12.34 6.20
CA GLY A 27 1.65 -12.62 5.59
C GLY A 27 1.72 -12.46 4.06
N ASN A 28 0.59 -12.30 3.37
CA ASN A 28 0.57 -12.06 1.93
C ASN A 28 0.71 -10.57 1.62
N THR A 29 1.85 -10.19 1.04
CA THR A 29 2.15 -8.80 0.70
C THR A 29 1.85 -8.52 -0.77
N GLN A 30 1.08 -7.46 -1.03
CA GLN A 30 0.87 -6.89 -2.35
C GLN A 30 1.50 -5.51 -2.40
N THR A 31 2.15 -5.18 -3.52
CA THR A 31 2.88 -3.92 -3.69
C THR A 31 2.26 -3.12 -4.83
N THR A 32 2.15 -1.80 -4.69
CA THR A 32 1.69 -0.93 -5.78
C THR A 32 2.80 -0.71 -6.80
N SER A 33 2.41 -0.26 -7.99
CA SER A 33 3.37 0.43 -8.85
C SER A 33 3.88 1.70 -8.16
N PRO A 34 5.11 2.16 -8.45
CA PRO A 34 5.58 3.46 -7.97
C PRO A 34 4.66 4.57 -8.47
N VAL A 35 4.19 5.40 -7.55
CA VAL A 35 3.33 6.56 -7.85
C VAL A 35 4.14 7.82 -7.65
N ALA A 36 4.07 8.73 -8.62
CA ALA A 36 4.67 10.04 -8.50
C ALA A 36 4.01 10.81 -7.35
N SER A 37 4.82 11.29 -6.41
CA SER A 37 4.32 12.13 -5.31
C SER A 37 4.14 13.57 -5.78
N SER A 38 2.93 14.09 -5.58
CA SER A 38 2.70 15.53 -5.56
C SER A 38 3.12 16.06 -4.19
N ARG A 39 3.47 17.35 -4.12
CA ARG A 39 4.22 18.02 -3.03
C ARG A 39 3.82 17.64 -1.59
N PHE A 40 2.59 17.19 -1.36
CA PHE A 40 2.07 16.70 -0.07
C PHE A 40 1.11 15.50 -0.15
N GLN A 41 0.87 14.96 -1.36
CA GLN A 41 -0.16 13.94 -1.60
C GLN A 41 0.28 12.92 -2.66
N CYS A 42 -0.01 11.65 -2.39
CA CYS A 42 0.11 10.55 -3.35
C CYS A 42 -1.25 9.91 -3.59
N TYR A 43 -1.69 9.85 -4.84
CA TYR A 43 -2.91 9.16 -5.24
C TYR A 43 -2.60 7.76 -5.77
N PHE A 44 -3.03 6.72 -5.07
CA PHE A 44 -2.80 5.33 -5.51
C PHE A 44 -3.98 4.81 -6.33
N GLY A 45 -5.21 5.09 -5.88
CA GLY A 45 -6.44 4.64 -6.56
C GLY A 45 -6.51 3.13 -6.79
N GLN A 46 -5.74 2.33 -6.04
CA GLN A 46 -5.59 0.90 -6.27
C GLN A 46 -6.41 0.11 -5.24
N GLN A 47 -7.02 -0.96 -5.72
CA GLN A 47 -7.75 -1.92 -4.92
C GLN A 47 -6.91 -3.18 -4.74
N PHE A 48 -6.82 -3.64 -3.50
CA PHE A 48 -6.17 -4.89 -3.14
C PHE A 48 -7.23 -5.90 -2.72
N GLN A 49 -7.03 -7.15 -3.12
CA GLN A 49 -7.94 -8.22 -2.79
C GLN A 49 -7.16 -9.43 -2.29
N TRP A 50 -7.55 -9.93 -1.13
CA TRP A 50 -7.09 -11.21 -0.61
C TRP A 50 -8.27 -12.18 -0.50
N PRO A 51 -8.26 -13.30 -1.24
CA PRO A 51 -9.20 -14.38 -1.01
C PRO A 51 -9.06 -14.90 0.42
N VAL A 52 -10.16 -15.00 1.17
CA VAL A 52 -10.16 -15.54 2.53
C VAL A 52 -10.93 -16.85 2.57
N GLY A 53 -10.23 -17.92 2.97
CA GLY A 53 -10.81 -19.26 3.18
C GLY A 53 -11.42 -19.46 4.56
N ARG A 54 -11.04 -18.62 5.54
CA ARG A 54 -11.60 -18.56 6.89
C ARG A 54 -12.08 -17.12 7.20
N PRO A 55 -13.08 -16.93 8.09
CA PRO A 55 -13.51 -15.62 8.57
C PRO A 55 -12.33 -14.77 9.07
N ILE A 56 -12.50 -13.45 9.06
CA ILE A 56 -11.50 -12.51 9.59
C ILE A 56 -11.72 -12.38 11.09
N ASP A 57 -10.66 -12.60 11.87
CA ASP A 57 -10.68 -12.55 13.33
C ASP A 57 -10.01 -11.26 13.82
N GLU A 58 -10.26 -10.88 15.07
CA GLU A 58 -9.65 -9.70 15.70
C GLU A 58 -8.11 -9.79 15.80
N ALA A 59 -7.56 -11.01 15.75
CA ALA A 59 -6.12 -11.23 15.73
C ALA A 59 -5.48 -10.98 14.36
N ASP A 60 -6.26 -10.87 13.28
CA ASP A 60 -5.70 -10.60 11.96
C ASP A 60 -5.34 -9.12 11.79
N SER A 61 -4.09 -8.84 11.50
CA SER A 61 -3.61 -7.48 11.22
C SER A 61 -3.52 -7.20 9.72
N LEU A 62 -4.06 -6.05 9.30
CA LEU A 62 -3.75 -5.44 8.01
C LEU A 62 -2.64 -4.41 8.22
N GLU A 63 -1.51 -4.61 7.57
CA GLU A 63 -0.38 -3.69 7.64
C GLU A 63 -0.20 -2.95 6.32
N ILE A 64 -0.14 -1.62 6.38
CA ILE A 64 0.08 -0.75 5.22
C ILE A 64 1.36 0.05 5.47
N ARG A 65 2.37 -0.14 4.64
CA ARG A 65 3.65 0.57 4.73
C ARG A 65 3.92 1.37 3.47
N ALA A 66 4.19 2.66 3.65
CA ALA A 66 4.60 3.56 2.59
C ALA A 66 6.13 3.67 2.56
N TYR A 67 6.73 3.57 1.38
CA TYR A 67 8.16 3.70 1.19
C TYR A 67 8.48 4.79 0.16
N ASN A 68 9.64 5.42 0.35
CA ASN A 68 10.27 6.22 -0.70
C ASN A 68 10.82 5.28 -1.77
N TYR A 69 10.43 5.52 -3.01
CA TYR A 69 10.95 4.84 -4.18
C TYR A 69 11.94 5.78 -4.90
N SER A 70 13.12 5.27 -5.21
CA SER A 70 14.11 5.95 -6.03
C SER A 70 14.66 4.95 -7.04
N LYS A 71 14.49 5.24 -8.33
CA LYS A 71 14.97 4.38 -9.42
C LYS A 71 16.49 4.15 -9.38
N ILE A 72 17.23 5.09 -8.81
CA ILE A 72 18.70 5.06 -8.77
C ILE A 72 19.21 4.18 -7.61
N LEU A 73 18.45 4.11 -6.51
CA LEU A 73 18.84 3.36 -5.30
C LEU A 73 18.23 1.95 -5.25
N ASN A 74 17.51 1.55 -6.30
CA ASN A 74 16.84 0.26 -6.38
C ASN A 74 17.78 -0.78 -7.04
N ASN A 75 18.91 -1.06 -6.37
CA ASN A 75 19.92 -2.04 -6.77
C ASN A 75 19.70 -3.36 -6.02
#